data_AF-A0A3D0V516-F1
#
_entry.id   AF-A0A3D0V516-F1
#
_cell.length_a   1.000
_cell.length_b   1.000
_cell.length_c   1.000
_cell.angle_alpha   90.00
_cell.angle_beta   90.00
_cell.angle_gamma   90.00
#
_symmetry.space_group_name_H-M   'P 1'
#
loop_
_entity.id
_entity.type
_entity.pdbx_description
1 polymer ?
#
loop_
_entity_poly.entity_id
_entity_poly.type
_entity_poly.pdbx_seq_one_letter_code
_entity_poly.pdbx_strand_id
1 'polypeptide(L)'
;MSSSLSPFSDFWHERLQILSFCPICETKQHSMQAKILEIEGNHCLVHMTCRKCHNAILALVQTNASGVSSVGMMTDLSFEDVVKFQSGSQITLDDVISSHTYFYTGAWKELMEKKVVKNYKSTKVKRVSKEKKNS
;
A
#
# COMPACT_ATOMS: atom_id res chain seq x y z
N MET A 1 19.38 -34.88 -12.36
CA MET A 1 19.63 -33.71 -11.50
C MET A 1 18.60 -32.66 -11.89
N SER A 2 17.62 -32.49 -11.01
CA SER A 2 16.36 -31.75 -11.21
C SER A 2 16.57 -30.25 -11.21
N SER A 3 16.27 -29.60 -12.32
CA SER A 3 16.19 -28.15 -12.47
C SER A 3 14.85 -27.64 -11.91
N SER A 4 14.90 -27.03 -10.73
CA SER A 4 13.80 -26.28 -10.12
C SER A 4 13.57 -24.97 -10.87
N LEU A 5 12.71 -24.99 -11.89
CA LEU A 5 12.15 -23.79 -12.49
C LEU A 5 10.93 -23.38 -11.67
N SER A 6 11.00 -22.20 -11.04
CA SER A 6 9.88 -21.59 -10.33
C SER A 6 8.69 -21.42 -11.28
N PRO A 7 7.47 -21.88 -10.94
CA PRO A 7 6.30 -21.85 -11.82
C PRO A 7 5.69 -20.43 -11.96
N PHE A 8 6.47 -19.37 -11.72
CA PHE A 8 5.96 -18.05 -11.37
C PHE A 8 5.86 -17.05 -12.52
N SER A 9 6.65 -17.12 -13.60
CA SER A 9 6.71 -15.98 -14.55
C SER A 9 5.60 -16.00 -15.60
N ASP A 10 5.49 -17.04 -16.42
CA ASP A 10 4.83 -16.85 -17.72
C ASP A 10 3.30 -16.87 -17.64
N PHE A 11 2.74 -17.73 -16.77
CA PHE A 11 1.30 -17.91 -16.61
C PHE A 11 0.59 -16.65 -16.09
N TRP A 12 1.15 -16.00 -15.07
CA TRP A 12 0.57 -14.79 -14.51
C TRP A 12 0.94 -13.54 -15.32
N HIS A 13 2.10 -13.51 -15.99
CA HIS A 13 2.45 -12.43 -16.91
C HIS A 13 1.44 -12.29 -18.06
N GLU A 14 0.99 -13.40 -18.63
CA GLU A 14 0.00 -13.39 -19.71
C GLU A 14 -1.40 -13.02 -19.20
N ARG A 15 -1.79 -13.51 -18.02
CA ARG A 15 -3.12 -13.25 -17.43
C ARG A 15 -3.28 -11.85 -16.83
N LEU A 16 -2.19 -11.17 -16.49
CA LEU A 16 -2.20 -9.78 -16.00
C LEU A 16 -2.27 -8.73 -17.12
N GLN A 17 -2.34 -9.14 -18.39
CA GLN A 17 -2.56 -8.23 -19.54
C GLN A 17 -3.83 -7.37 -19.38
N ILE A 18 -4.84 -7.86 -18.63
CA ILE A 18 -6.06 -7.14 -18.26
C ILE A 18 -5.78 -5.84 -17.47
N LEU A 19 -4.60 -5.71 -16.85
CA LEU A 19 -4.21 -4.56 -16.01
C LEU A 19 -3.13 -3.69 -16.67
N SER A 20 -2.97 -3.79 -17.99
CA SER A 20 -1.91 -3.11 -18.76
C SER A 20 -2.10 -1.60 -18.94
N PHE A 21 -3.28 -1.04 -18.61
CA PHE A 21 -3.56 0.40 -18.70
C PHE A 21 -3.97 0.98 -17.34
N CYS A 22 -3.70 2.27 -17.16
CA CYS A 22 -4.14 2.99 -15.97
C CYS A 22 -5.60 3.45 -16.14
N PRO A 23 -6.55 3.07 -15.27
CA PRO A 23 -7.95 3.52 -15.36
C PRO A 23 -8.14 5.00 -14.99
N ILE A 24 -7.14 5.67 -14.41
CA ILE A 24 -7.22 7.08 -14.02
C ILE A 24 -6.79 8.02 -15.13
N CYS A 25 -5.66 7.72 -15.79
CA CYS A 25 -5.08 8.60 -16.81
C CYS A 25 -5.00 7.95 -18.19
N GLU A 26 -5.62 6.77 -18.34
CA GLU A 26 -5.83 6.01 -19.58
C GLU A 26 -4.56 5.71 -20.37
N THR A 27 -3.40 5.78 -19.72
CA THR A 27 -2.12 5.53 -20.37
C THR A 27 -1.93 4.02 -20.51
N LYS A 28 -1.58 3.59 -21.73
CA LYS A 28 -1.48 2.16 -22.14
C LYS A 28 -0.04 1.67 -22.29
N GLN A 29 0.93 2.58 -22.41
CA GLN A 29 2.33 2.24 -22.69
C GLN A 29 3.08 1.86 -21.41
N HIS A 30 3.05 0.57 -21.02
CA HIS A 30 3.83 0.02 -19.89
C HIS A 30 3.85 0.94 -18.65
N SER A 31 2.75 1.65 -18.43
CA SER A 31 2.70 2.75 -17.47
C SER A 31 2.41 2.25 -16.09
N MET A 32 2.01 0.98 -15.94
CA MET A 32 1.79 0.33 -14.65
C MET A 32 3.04 -0.45 -14.26
N GLN A 33 3.60 -0.14 -13.10
CA GLN A 33 4.58 -0.99 -12.43
C GLN A 33 3.83 -1.92 -11.49
N ALA A 34 3.87 -3.23 -11.75
CA ALA A 34 3.24 -4.24 -10.92
C ALA A 34 4.26 -4.90 -9.98
N LYS A 35 3.85 -5.16 -8.74
CA LYS A 35 4.56 -5.96 -7.74
C LYS A 35 3.59 -6.98 -7.17
N ILE A 36 3.96 -8.25 -7.23
CA ILE A 36 3.15 -9.34 -6.67
C ILE A 36 3.34 -9.34 -5.15
N LEU A 37 2.22 -9.39 -4.43
CA LEU A 37 2.18 -9.49 -2.98
C LEU A 37 2.06 -10.94 -2.54
N GLU A 38 1.21 -11.71 -3.21
CA GLU A 38 0.88 -13.07 -2.82
C GLU A 38 0.39 -13.88 -4.01
N ILE A 39 0.78 -15.16 -4.06
CA ILE A 39 0.18 -16.16 -4.95
C ILE A 39 -0.16 -17.37 -4.09
N GLU A 40 -1.44 -17.71 -4.06
CA GLU A 40 -1.95 -18.88 -3.35
C GLU A 40 -2.95 -19.63 -4.22
N GLY A 41 -2.58 -20.84 -4.64
CA GLY A 41 -3.38 -21.67 -5.54
C GLY A 41 -3.73 -20.93 -6.84
N ASN A 42 -5.01 -20.62 -7.02
CA ASN A 42 -5.52 -19.93 -8.21
C ASN A 42 -5.71 -18.41 -8.01
N HIS A 43 -5.22 -17.85 -6.90
CA HIS A 43 -5.34 -16.44 -6.58
C HIS A 43 -3.98 -15.74 -6.66
N CYS A 44 -3.98 -14.51 -7.15
CA CYS A 44 -2.80 -13.65 -7.25
C CYS A 44 -3.17 -12.24 -6.80
N LEU A 45 -2.51 -11.75 -5.75
CA LEU A 45 -2.67 -10.38 -5.25
C LEU A 45 -1.51 -9.53 -5.76
N VAL A 46 -1.83 -8.41 -6.41
CA VAL A 46 -0.86 -7.54 -7.07
C VAL A 46 -1.10 -6.10 -6.68
N HIS A 47 -0.04 -5.41 -6.27
CA HIS A 47 -0.02 -3.94 -6.15
C HIS A 47 0.55 -3.34 -7.43
N MET A 48 -0.13 -2.35 -7.98
CA MET A 48 0.29 -1.70 -9.22
C MET A 48 0.29 -0.21 -9.06
N THR A 49 1.34 0.45 -9.53
CA THR A 49 1.47 1.91 -9.48
C THR A 49 1.64 2.47 -10.87
N CYS A 50 0.87 3.51 -11.21
CA CYS A 50 1.04 4.21 -12.47
C CYS A 50 2.29 5.12 -12.43
N ARG A 51 3.22 4.96 -13.37
CA ARG A 51 4.40 5.82 -13.52
C ARG A 51 4.08 7.25 -13.96
N LYS A 52 2.90 7.49 -14.54
CA LYS A 52 2.48 8.80 -15.05
C LYS A 52 1.73 9.64 -14.02
N CYS A 53 0.70 9.07 -13.38
CA CYS A 53 -0.15 9.79 -12.43
C CYS A 53 0.02 9.32 -10.97
N HIS A 54 0.89 8.35 -10.71
CA HIS A 54 1.25 7.84 -9.37
C HIS A 54 0.10 7.22 -8.56
N ASN A 55 -1.10 7.11 -9.11
CA ASN A 55 -2.19 6.36 -8.50
C ASN A 55 -1.84 4.88 -8.42
N ALA A 56 -2.23 4.25 -7.31
CA ALA A 56 -2.03 2.84 -7.07
C ALA A 56 -3.35 2.05 -7.13
N ILE A 57 -3.24 0.78 -7.49
CA ILE A 57 -4.32 -0.18 -7.57
C ILE A 57 -3.86 -1.45 -6.87
N LEU A 58 -4.68 -1.95 -5.97
CA LEU A 58 -4.54 -3.29 -5.41
C LEU A 58 -5.52 -4.20 -6.15
N ALA A 59 -5.03 -5.25 -6.81
CA ALA A 59 -5.83 -6.15 -7.62
C ALA A 59 -5.69 -7.60 -7.14
N LEU A 60 -6.82 -8.26 -6.92
CA LEU A 60 -6.91 -9.69 -6.72
C LEU A 60 -7.38 -10.32 -8.02
N VAL A 61 -6.57 -11.22 -8.58
CA VAL A 61 -6.90 -11.99 -9.78
C VAL A 61 -7.11 -13.45 -9.37
N GLN A 62 -8.24 -14.03 -9.75
CA GLN A 62 -8.63 -15.39 -9.40
C GLN A 62 -8.97 -16.18 -10.65
N THR A 63 -8.40 -17.37 -10.78
CA THR A 63 -8.72 -18.32 -11.85
C THR A 63 -9.64 -19.41 -11.32
N ASN A 64 -10.73 -19.68 -12.03
CA ASN A 64 -11.61 -20.82 -11.76
C ASN A 64 -11.89 -21.58 -13.06
N ALA A 65 -12.66 -22.67 -12.98
CA ALA A 65 -13.02 -23.47 -14.16
C ALA A 65 -13.78 -22.67 -15.23
N SER A 66 -14.42 -21.57 -14.85
CA SER A 66 -15.20 -20.69 -15.74
C SER A 66 -14.37 -19.56 -16.36
N GLY A 67 -13.10 -19.40 -15.97
CA GLY A 67 -12.20 -18.39 -16.54
C GLY A 67 -11.40 -17.60 -15.50
N VAL A 68 -10.96 -16.42 -15.90
CA VAL A 68 -10.23 -15.46 -15.04
C VAL A 68 -11.19 -14.38 -14.60
N SER A 69 -11.21 -14.12 -13.30
CA SER A 69 -11.93 -12.99 -12.69
C SER A 69 -10.93 -12.10 -11.95
N SER A 70 -11.22 -10.81 -11.86
CA SER A 70 -10.36 -9.87 -11.13
C SER A 70 -11.17 -8.80 -10.44
N VAL A 71 -10.79 -8.46 -9.21
CA VAL A 71 -11.30 -7.30 -8.48
C VAL A 71 -10.14 -6.36 -8.22
N GLY A 72 -10.28 -5.10 -8.61
CA GLY A 72 -9.29 -4.06 -8.40
C GLY A 72 -9.87 -2.92 -7.56
N MET A 73 -9.08 -2.42 -6.63
CA MET A 73 -9.41 -1.25 -5.81
C MET A 73 -8.33 -0.19 -5.95
N MET A 74 -8.74 1.05 -6.24
CA MET A 74 -7.84 2.20 -6.23
C MET A 74 -7.47 2.52 -4.79
N THR A 75 -6.20 2.79 -4.56
CA THR A 75 -5.65 2.97 -3.22
C THR A 75 -4.56 4.03 -3.23
N ASP A 76 -4.40 4.71 -2.11
CA ASP A 76 -3.29 5.61 -1.82
C ASP A 76 -2.11 4.89 -1.14
N LEU A 77 -2.25 3.59 -0.86
CA LEU A 77 -1.24 2.79 -0.20
C LEU A 77 -0.01 2.59 -1.09
N SER A 78 1.17 2.86 -0.53
CA SER A 78 2.43 2.41 -1.12
C SER A 78 2.56 0.89 -1.04
N PHE A 79 3.47 0.31 -1.81
CA PHE A 79 3.73 -1.13 -1.73
C PHE A 79 4.12 -1.54 -0.29
N GLU A 80 4.97 -0.73 0.34
CA GLU A 80 5.45 -0.95 1.70
C GLU A 80 4.31 -0.87 2.73
N ASP A 81 3.35 0.03 2.52
CA ASP A 81 2.14 0.10 3.36
C ASP A 81 1.31 -1.17 3.21
N VAL A 82 1.10 -1.66 1.98
CA VAL A 82 0.32 -2.88 1.77
C VAL A 82 0.96 -4.09 2.45
N VAL A 83 2.28 -4.26 2.35
CA VAL A 83 3.01 -5.33 3.06
C VAL A 83 2.83 -5.22 4.58
N LYS A 84 2.86 -4.00 5.12
CA LYS A 84 2.63 -3.75 6.53
C LYS A 84 1.18 -4.10 6.95
N PHE A 85 0.19 -3.77 6.13
CA PHE A 85 -1.22 -4.08 6.41
C PHE A 85 -1.54 -5.56 6.25
N GLN A 86 -0.94 -6.24 5.27
CA GLN A 86 -1.11 -7.68 5.05
C GLN A 86 -0.61 -8.51 6.24
N SER A 87 0.46 -8.05 6.90
CA SER A 87 1.01 -8.68 8.11
C SER A 87 0.35 -8.20 9.42
N GLY A 88 -0.60 -7.26 9.33
CA GLY A 88 -1.33 -6.72 10.48
C GLY A 88 -2.42 -7.67 10.99
N SER A 89 -2.90 -7.39 12.21
CA SER A 89 -4.08 -8.08 12.74
C SER A 89 -5.33 -7.69 11.97
N GLN A 90 -6.28 -8.62 11.86
CA GLN A 90 -7.59 -8.36 11.28
C GLN A 90 -8.28 -7.22 12.05
N ILE A 91 -8.85 -6.26 11.30
CA ILE A 91 -9.62 -5.17 11.88
C ILE A 91 -10.92 -5.74 12.46
N THR A 92 -11.16 -5.48 13.75
CA THR A 92 -12.35 -5.92 14.46
C THR A 92 -13.44 -4.84 14.49
N LEU A 93 -14.66 -5.22 14.89
CA LEU A 93 -15.74 -4.25 15.10
C LEU A 93 -15.39 -3.24 16.20
N ASP A 94 -14.72 -3.67 17.25
CA ASP A 94 -14.31 -2.81 18.36
C ASP A 94 -13.28 -1.77 17.91
N ASP A 95 -12.38 -2.12 16.99
CA ASP A 95 -11.45 -1.16 16.38
C ASP A 95 -12.20 -0.05 15.64
N VAL A 96 -13.25 -0.41 14.90
CA VAL A 96 -14.08 0.54 14.14
C VAL A 96 -14.85 1.47 15.08
N ILE A 97 -15.52 0.92 16.10
CA ILE A 97 -16.29 1.71 17.09
C ILE A 97 -15.36 2.64 17.86
N SER A 98 -14.21 2.12 18.30
CA SER A 98 -13.20 2.89 19.02
C SER A 98 -12.66 4.03 18.16
N SER A 99 -12.34 3.76 16.89
CA SER A 99 -11.86 4.77 15.95
C SER A 99 -12.91 5.85 15.69
N HIS A 100 -14.18 5.46 15.44
CA HIS A 100 -15.27 6.41 15.26
C HIS A 100 -15.43 7.32 16.49
N THR A 101 -15.48 6.72 17.68
CA THR A 101 -15.62 7.46 18.95
C THR A 101 -14.45 8.43 19.16
N TYR A 102 -13.23 8.01 18.85
CA TYR A 102 -12.03 8.83 18.95
C TYR A 102 -12.06 10.06 18.04
N PHE A 103 -12.53 9.91 16.80
CA PHE A 103 -12.67 11.02 15.86
C PHE A 103 -13.86 11.93 16.22
N TYR A 104 -15.01 11.34 16.54
CA TYR A 104 -16.25 12.06 16.85
C TYR A 104 -16.12 12.94 18.10
N THR A 105 -15.54 12.42 19.17
CA THR A 105 -15.33 13.16 20.43
C THR A 105 -14.25 14.23 20.33
N GLY A 106 -13.45 14.22 19.26
CA GLY A 106 -12.32 15.14 19.10
C GLY A 106 -11.10 14.80 19.95
N ALA A 107 -11.06 13.63 20.61
CA ALA A 107 -9.93 13.18 21.42
C ALA A 107 -8.60 13.10 20.64
N TRP A 108 -8.67 12.98 19.31
CA TRP A 108 -7.53 13.05 18.41
C TRP A 108 -6.75 14.37 18.45
N LYS A 109 -7.41 15.49 18.83
CA LYS A 109 -6.77 16.80 18.94
C LYS A 109 -5.64 16.79 19.96
N GLU A 110 -5.87 16.16 21.11
CA GLU A 110 -4.86 16.09 22.18
C GLU A 110 -3.60 15.33 21.74
N LEU A 111 -3.75 14.27 20.96
CA LEU A 111 -2.61 13.50 20.44
C LEU A 111 -1.79 14.34 19.46
N MET A 112 -2.47 15.07 18.58
CA MET A 112 -1.83 15.94 17.58
C MET A 112 -1.09 17.09 18.27
N GLU A 113 -1.69 17.73 19.26
CA GLU A 113 -1.06 18.80 20.05
C GLU A 113 0.17 18.29 20.81
N LYS A 114 0.07 17.13 21.47
CA LYS A 114 1.19 16.51 22.21
C LYS A 114 2.37 16.17 21.27
N LYS A 115 2.12 15.69 20.04
CA LYS A 115 3.19 15.38 19.06
C LYS A 115 3.82 16.65 18.45
N VAL A 116 3.01 17.66 18.10
CA VAL A 116 3.52 18.94 17.58
C VAL A 116 4.44 19.62 18.60
N VAL A 117 4.05 19.65 19.87
CA VAL A 117 4.86 20.26 20.94
C VAL A 117 6.17 19.50 21.17
N LYS A 118 6.17 18.16 21.16
CA LYS A 118 7.39 17.36 21.32
C LYS A 118 8.36 17.55 20.15
N ASN A 119 7.85 17.55 18.92
CA ASN A 119 8.68 17.77 17.73
C ASN A 119 9.27 19.20 17.70
N TYR A 120 8.48 20.22 18.02
CA TYR A 120 8.97 21.61 18.14
C TYR A 120 10.09 21.74 19.20
N LYS A 121 9.93 21.14 20.38
CA LYS A 121 10.94 21.17 21.45
C LYS A 121 12.23 20.46 21.03
N SER A 122 12.13 19.29 20.40
CA SER A 122 13.27 18.53 19.87
C SER A 122 14.07 19.33 18.82
N THR A 123 13.39 19.97 17.86
CA THR A 123 14.03 20.76 16.81
C THR A 123 14.63 22.06 17.35
N LYS A 124 14.01 22.71 18.34
CA LYS A 124 14.53 23.95 18.97
C LYS A 124 15.75 23.68 19.84
N VAL A 125 15.76 22.60 20.63
CA VAL A 125 16.93 22.21 21.44
C VAL A 125 18.14 21.92 20.55
N LYS A 126 17.95 21.26 19.40
CA LYS A 126 19.05 21.01 18.44
C LYS A 126 19.61 22.29 17.80
N ARG A 127 18.77 23.30 17.53
CA ARG A 127 19.22 24.58 16.94
C ARG A 127 20.01 25.43 17.95
N VAL A 128 19.51 25.58 19.18
CA VAL A 128 20.19 26.35 20.24
C VAL A 128 21.52 25.70 20.66
N SER A 129 21.61 24.36 20.61
CA SER A 129 22.86 23.63 20.90
C SER A 129 23.93 23.81 19.81
N LYS A 130 23.52 24.17 18.58
CA LYS A 130 24.43 24.36 17.44
C LYS A 130 24.95 25.79 17.35
N GLU A 131 24.15 26.78 17.77
CA GLU A 131 24.58 28.18 17.92
C GLU A 131 25.59 28.36 19.06
N LYS A 132 25.41 27.70 20.21
CA LYS A 132 26.36 27.77 21.33
C LYS A 132 27.71 27.06 21.11
N LYS A 133 27.85 26.27 20.06
CA LYS A 133 29.11 25.63 19.67
C LYS A 133 29.91 26.45 18.65
N ASN A 134 29.32 27.53 18.12
CA ASN A 134 29.91 28.38 17.09
C ASN A 134 30.18 29.81 17.58
N SER A 135 30.16 30.05 18.90
CA SER A 135 30.66 31.26 19.59
C SER A 135 31.66 30.82 20.65
#